data_AF-A0A2K3JRD8-F1
#
_entry.id   AF-A0A2K3JRD8-F1
#
_cell.length_a   1.000
_cell.length_b   1.000
_cell.length_c   1.000
_cell.angle_alpha   90.00
_cell.angle_beta   90.00
_cell.angle_gamma   90.00
#
_symmetry.space_group_name_H-M   'P 1'
#
loop_
_entity.id
_entity.type
_entity.pdbx_description
1 polymer ?
#
loop_
_entity_poly.entity_id
_entity_poly.type
_entity_poly.pdbx_seq_one_letter_code
_entity_poly.pdbx_strand_id
1 'polypeptide(L)'
;MMTQFVGEGESLWSVFEVIRERLASRVFIDYFDEELVNKLEVTMNSINEVLDVAETKQYQNLDVKNWLSDLKLVSYKVEQVLDVIAIEAQQK
;
A
#
# COMPACT_ATOMS: atom_id res chain seq x y z
N MET A 1 -2.46 -12.96 -7.20
CA MET A 1 -1.73 -12.63 -8.44
C MET A 1 -0.45 -11.94 -8.01
N MET A 2 0.71 -12.55 -8.26
CA MET A 2 2.02 -12.01 -7.90
C MET A 2 2.34 -10.87 -8.87
N THR A 3 2.18 -9.63 -8.43
CA THR A 3 2.63 -8.49 -9.21
C THR A 3 4.14 -8.35 -9.07
N GLN A 4 4.85 -8.90 -10.05
CA GLN A 4 6.28 -8.70 -10.20
C GLN A 4 6.50 -7.28 -10.74
N PHE A 5 6.78 -6.37 -9.83
CA PHE A 5 6.99 -4.96 -10.09
C PHE A 5 8.49 -4.66 -10.16
N VAL A 6 9.01 -4.51 -11.37
CA VAL A 6 10.41 -4.17 -11.68
C VAL A 6 10.40 -2.93 -12.56
N GLY A 7 10.69 -1.77 -11.97
CA GLY A 7 10.97 -0.53 -12.71
C GLY A 7 11.14 0.68 -11.79
N GLU A 8 12.21 1.45 -11.99
CA GLU A 8 12.52 2.74 -11.32
C GLU A 8 11.53 3.89 -11.67
N GLY A 9 10.28 3.56 -12.04
CA GLY A 9 9.23 4.50 -12.43
C GLY A 9 7.82 4.06 -12.04
N GLU A 10 7.68 3.13 -11.11
CA GLU A 10 6.37 2.71 -10.62
C GLU A 10 5.83 3.72 -9.61
N SER A 11 4.75 4.39 -9.99
CA SER A 11 4.00 5.28 -9.10
C SER A 11 3.39 4.48 -7.95
N LEU A 12 3.50 5.02 -6.73
CA LEU A 12 2.93 4.40 -5.53
C LEU A 12 1.40 4.40 -5.54
N TRP A 13 0.79 5.20 -6.42
CA TRP A 13 -0.66 5.27 -6.60
C TRP A 13 -1.29 3.92 -6.91
N SER A 14 -0.75 3.18 -7.89
CA SER A 14 -1.31 1.91 -8.32
C SER A 14 -1.20 0.83 -7.24
N VAL A 15 -0.12 0.84 -6.46
CA VAL A 15 0.06 -0.05 -5.31
C VAL A 15 -1.00 0.23 -4.24
N PHE A 16 -1.30 1.50 -4.00
CA PHE A 16 -2.29 1.89 -3.00
C PHE A 16 -3.71 1.53 -3.43
N GLU A 17 -4.03 1.61 -4.72
CA GLU A 17 -5.29 1.11 -5.27
C GLU A 17 -5.44 -0.40 -5.02
N VAL A 18 -4.43 -1.20 -5.33
CA VAL A 18 -4.46 -2.65 -5.10
C VAL A 18 -4.65 -3.00 -3.62
N ILE A 19 -3.93 -2.31 -2.72
CA ILE A 19 -4.09 -2.50 -1.27
C ILE A 19 -5.52 -2.14 -0.84
N ARG A 20 -6.08 -1.03 -1.33
CA ARG A 20 -7.45 -0.59 -0.99
C ARG A 20 -8.50 -1.59 -1.47
N GLU A 21 -8.38 -2.07 -2.71
CA GLU A 21 -9.29 -3.09 -3.26
C GLU A 21 -9.30 -4.37 -2.42
N ARG A 22 -8.12 -4.80 -1.96
CA ARG A 22 -7.99 -5.98 -1.11
C ARG A 22 -8.61 -5.75 0.27
N LEU A 23 -8.31 -4.62 0.92
CA LEU A 23 -8.89 -4.25 2.22
C LEU A 23 -10.43 -4.16 2.16
N ALA A 24 -11.00 -3.74 1.02
CA ALA A 24 -12.44 -3.68 0.81
C ALA A 24 -13.09 -5.06 0.53
N SER A 25 -12.31 -6.13 0.36
CA SER A 25 -12.87 -7.46 0.11
C SER A 25 -13.28 -8.15 1.41
N ARG A 26 -14.35 -8.96 1.34
CA ARG A 26 -14.95 -9.63 2.51
C ARG A 26 -13.95 -10.45 3.32
N VAL A 27 -13.01 -11.11 2.64
CA VAL A 27 -11.96 -11.92 3.28
C VAL A 27 -11.17 -11.10 4.32
N PHE A 28 -10.84 -9.85 4.01
CA PHE A 28 -10.08 -9.01 4.92
C PHE A 28 -10.94 -8.29 5.93
N ILE A 29 -12.16 -7.88 5.56
CA ILE A 29 -13.14 -7.31 6.49
C ILE A 29 -13.45 -8.31 7.63
N ASP A 30 -13.56 -9.60 7.32
CA ASP A 30 -13.83 -10.63 8.33
C ASP A 30 -12.61 -10.96 9.20
N TYR A 31 -11.38 -10.62 8.74
CA TYR A 31 -10.12 -10.90 9.45
C TYR A 31 -9.64 -9.72 10.32
N PHE A 32 -9.93 -8.49 9.93
CA PHE A 32 -9.47 -7.29 10.62
C PHE A 32 -10.56 -6.63 11.46
N ASP A 33 -10.13 -5.96 12.52
CA ASP A 33 -10.99 -5.06 13.27
C ASP A 33 -11.38 -3.84 12.41
N GLU A 34 -12.67 -3.45 12.44
CA GLU A 34 -13.21 -2.35 11.64
C GLU A 34 -12.50 -1.01 11.94
N GLU A 35 -12.10 -0.77 13.19
CA GLU A 35 -11.36 0.44 13.58
C GLU A 35 -9.97 0.45 12.94
N LEU A 36 -9.31 -0.71 12.86
CA LEU A 36 -8.01 -0.86 12.21
C LEU A 36 -8.10 -0.61 10.70
N VAL A 37 -9.11 -1.16 10.03
CA VAL A 37 -9.34 -0.94 8.59
C VAL A 37 -9.57 0.54 8.30
N ASN A 38 -10.42 1.20 9.08
CA ASN A 38 -10.69 2.63 8.93
C ASN A 38 -9.44 3.50 9.17
N LYS A 39 -8.64 3.19 10.20
CA LYS A 39 -7.36 3.89 10.46
C LYS A 39 -6.38 3.74 9.30
N LEU A 40 -6.28 2.54 8.73
CA LEU A 40 -5.41 2.30 7.58
C LEU A 40 -5.88 3.07 6.35
N GLU A 41 -7.19 3.11 6.08
CA GLU A 41 -7.76 3.87 4.98
C GLU A 41 -7.51 5.39 5.12
N VAL A 42 -7.75 5.96 6.30
CA VAL A 42 -7.47 7.38 6.58
C VAL A 42 -5.98 7.70 6.41
N THR A 43 -5.11 6.81 6.88
CA THR A 43 -3.65 6.96 6.74
C THR A 43 -3.24 6.93 5.26
N MET A 44 -3.75 5.99 4.48
CA MET A 44 -3.48 5.90 3.04
C MET A 44 -3.99 7.12 2.28
N ASN A 45 -5.18 7.63 2.62
CA ASN A 45 -5.71 8.87 2.02
C ASN A 45 -4.79 10.06 2.29
N SER A 46 -4.33 10.21 3.54
CA SER A 46 -3.41 11.30 3.93
C SER A 46 -2.08 11.23 3.18
N ILE A 47 -1.58 10.02 2.92
CA ILE A 47 -0.37 9.81 2.12
C ILE A 47 -0.61 10.14 0.65
N ASN A 48 -1.75 9.70 0.08
CA ASN A 48 -2.11 9.97 -1.30
C ASN A 48 -2.23 11.47 -1.61
N GLU A 49 -2.69 12.29 -0.66
CA GLU A 49 -2.76 13.75 -0.83
C GLU A 49 -1.41 14.42 -1.07
N VAL A 50 -0.33 13.86 -0.52
CA VAL A 50 1.03 14.43 -0.65
C VAL A 50 1.87 13.72 -1.70
N LEU A 51 1.38 12.60 -2.25
CA LEU A 51 2.14 11.68 -3.09
C LEU A 51 2.55 12.31 -4.42
N ASP A 52 1.63 12.98 -5.12
CA ASP A 52 1.91 13.65 -6.42
C ASP A 52 3.01 14.72 -6.28
N VAL A 53 2.91 15.53 -5.23
CA VAL A 53 3.91 16.56 -4.90
C VAL A 53 5.24 15.93 -4.52
N ALA A 54 5.23 14.83 -3.76
CA ALA A 54 6.43 14.11 -3.38
C ALA A 54 7.12 13.47 -4.59
N GLU A 55 6.37 12.81 -5.48
CA GLU A 55 6.88 12.17 -6.69
C GLU A 55 7.57 13.18 -7.61
N THR A 56 7.05 14.41 -7.71
CA THR A 56 7.74 15.48 -8.45
C THR A 56 9.00 15.97 -7.73
N LYS A 57 8.93 16.15 -6.40
CA LYS A 57 10.04 16.70 -5.60
C LYS A 57 11.20 15.72 -5.37
N GLN A 58 11.00 14.42 -5.58
CA GLN A 58 12.03 13.40 -5.36
C GLN A 58 13.31 13.64 -6.18
N TYR A 59 13.20 14.28 -7.34
CA TYR A 59 14.34 14.58 -8.22
C TYR A 59 15.18 15.76 -7.74
N GLN A 60 14.65 16.56 -6.80
CA GLN A 60 15.27 17.79 -6.30
C GLN A 60 15.60 17.70 -4.80
N ASN A 61 15.00 16.78 -4.06
CA ASN A 61 15.17 16.62 -2.63
C ASN A 61 15.40 15.15 -2.25
N LEU A 62 16.59 14.86 -1.73
CA LEU A 62 16.99 13.51 -1.32
C LEU A 62 16.17 12.97 -0.14
N ASP A 63 15.73 13.82 0.78
CA ASP A 63 14.89 13.40 1.91
C ASP A 63 13.52 12.94 1.42
N VAL A 64 12.95 13.64 0.43
CA VAL A 64 11.69 13.24 -0.22
C VAL A 64 11.87 11.91 -0.97
N LYS A 65 13.00 11.74 -1.67
CA LYS A 65 13.34 10.48 -2.34
C LYS A 65 13.45 9.31 -1.35
N ASN A 66 14.12 9.52 -0.23
CA ASN A 66 14.27 8.50 0.81
C ASN A 66 12.91 8.15 1.44
N TRP A 67 12.09 9.16 1.75
CA TRP A 67 10.74 8.94 2.27
C TRP A 67 9.87 8.13 1.30
N LEU A 68 9.88 8.42 0.00
CA LEU A 68 9.18 7.62 -1.01
C LEU A 68 9.72 6.18 -1.10
N SER A 69 11.04 6.00 -0.98
CA SER A 69 11.65 4.66 -0.97
C SER A 69 11.20 3.84 0.24
N ASP A 70 11.14 4.47 1.41
CA ASP A 70 10.67 3.82 2.63
C ASP A 70 9.19 3.48 2.52
N LEU A 71 8.39 4.39 1.96
CA LEU A 71 6.98 4.17 1.71
C LEU A 71 6.75 2.98 0.77
N LYS A 72 7.55 2.87 -0.30
CA LYS A 72 7.54 1.72 -1.21
C LYS A 72 7.91 0.41 -0.51
N LEU A 73 8.90 0.44 0.39
CA LEU A 73 9.25 -0.74 1.18
C LEU A 73 8.11 -1.17 2.11
N VAL A 74 7.43 -0.21 2.75
CA VAL A 74 6.29 -0.48 3.62
C VAL A 74 5.11 -1.04 2.84
N SER A 75 4.80 -0.50 1.66
CA SER A 75 3.69 -1.00 0.83
C SER A 75 3.88 -2.46 0.42
N TYR A 76 5.10 -2.86 0.06
CA TYR A 76 5.41 -4.27 -0.22
C TYR A 76 5.23 -5.19 0.98
N LYS A 77 5.48 -4.70 2.20
CA LYS A 77 5.21 -5.49 3.42
C LYS A 77 3.72 -5.64 3.66
N VAL A 78 2.93 -4.59 3.42
CA VAL A 78 1.47 -4.66 3.51
C VAL A 78 0.91 -5.66 2.51
N GLU A 79 1.34 -5.61 1.25
CA GLU A 79 0.92 -6.59 0.23
C GLU A 79 1.22 -8.03 0.65
N GLN A 80 2.41 -8.30 1.20
CA GLN A 80 2.78 -9.63 1.70
C GLN A 80 1.87 -10.10 2.84
N VAL A 81 1.58 -9.23 3.80
CA VAL A 81 0.63 -9.55 4.89
C VAL A 81 -0.75 -9.85 4.31
N LEU A 82 -1.20 -9.06 3.33
CA LEU A 82 -2.47 -9.29 2.69
C LEU A 82 -2.50 -10.65 1.95
N ASP A 83 -1.46 -10.99 1.20
CA ASP A 83 -1.34 -12.29 0.55
C ASP A 83 -1.41 -13.46 1.55
N VAL A 84 -0.71 -13.35 2.70
CA VAL A 84 -0.75 -14.38 3.74
C VAL A 84 -2.17 -14.60 4.26
N ILE A 85 -2.90 -13.53 4.59
CA ILE A 85 -4.29 -13.63 5.05
C ILE A 85 -5.18 -14.24 3.98
N ALA A 86 -5.04 -13.84 2.71
CA ALA A 86 -5.81 -14.41 1.62
C ALA A 86 -5.57 -15.93 1.47
N ILE A 87 -4.33 -16.38 1.66
CA ILE A 87 -3.97 -17.81 1.65
C ILE A 87 -4.60 -18.53 2.86
N GLU A 88 -4.47 -17.98 4.07
CA GLU A 88 -5.02 -18.60 5.28
C GLU A 88 -6.55 -18.70 5.24
N ALA A 89 -7.22 -17.67 4.70
CA ALA A 89 -8.67 -17.65 4.55
C ALA A 89 -9.19 -18.73 3.57
N GLN A 90 -8.36 -19.17 2.62
CA GLN A 90 -8.70 -20.27 1.70
C GLN A 90 -8.56 -21.66 2.34
N GLN A 91 -7.89 -21.78 3.49
CA GLN A 91 -7.64 -23.05 4.18
C GLN A 91 -8.68 -23.36 5.26
N LYS A 92 -9.62 -22.45 5.52
CA LYS A 92 -10.79 -22.62 6.40
C LYS A 92 -12.02 -23.04 5.62
#